data_AF-A0A3M1FMG5-F1
#
_entry.id   AF-A0A3M1FMG5-F1
#
_cell.length_a   1.000
_cell.length_b   1.000
_cell.length_c   1.000
_cell.angle_alpha   90.00
_cell.angle_beta   90.00
_cell.angle_gamma   90.00
#
_symmetry.space_group_name_H-M   'P 1'
#
loop_
_entity.id
_entity.type
_entity.pdbx_description
1 polymer ?
#
loop_
_entity_poly.entity_id
_entity_poly.type
_entity_poly.pdbx_seq_one_letter_code
_entity_poly.pdbx_strand_id
1 'polypeptide(L)'
;MTTFEWLLIGHLLGDWVLQNDWMAQNKQNGLFNRAIAIHAAVYTIILVFTLGIAHRDAAAAPPYLAFAGAVFISHWIIDASNLGLRWNRFFNQSELLFMRIAVDQILHLVVLAILVEWMVG
;
A
#
# COMPACT_ATOMS: atom_id res chain seq x y z
N MET A 1 -17.83 10.34 -1.06
CA MET A 1 -16.87 9.22 -1.09
C MET A 1 -16.53 8.82 0.33
N THR A 2 -16.42 7.53 0.61
CA THR A 2 -16.00 6.99 1.91
C THR A 2 -14.49 7.17 2.11
N THR A 3 -14.01 7.00 3.35
CA THR A 3 -12.56 6.98 3.65
C THR A 3 -11.85 5.91 2.83
N PHE A 4 -12.43 4.71 2.70
CA PHE A 4 -11.86 3.65 1.89
C PHE A 4 -11.74 4.03 0.41
N GLU A 5 -12.75 4.68 -0.18
CA GLU A 5 -12.70 5.11 -1.58
C GLU A 5 -11.61 6.16 -1.84
N TRP A 6 -11.40 7.10 -0.90
CA TRP A 6 -10.28 8.05 -0.98
C TRP A 6 -8.92 7.38 -0.88
N LEU A 7 -8.78 6.41 0.04
CA LEU A 7 -7.54 5.66 0.20
C LEU A 7 -7.27 4.73 -0.99
N LEU A 8 -8.31 4.17 -1.63
CA LEU A 8 -8.19 3.41 -2.87
C LEU A 8 -7.61 4.28 -4.00
N ILE A 9 -8.11 5.50 -4.17
CA ILE A 9 -7.50 6.46 -5.11
C ILE A 9 -6.05 6.74 -4.73
N GLY A 10 -5.79 7.00 -3.44
CA GLY A 10 -4.43 7.21 -2.95
C GLY A 10 -3.50 6.04 -3.26
N HIS A 11 -3.98 4.80 -3.14
CA HIS A 11 -3.20 3.60 -3.42
C HIS A 11 -2.86 3.50 -4.90
N LEU A 12 -3.82 3.69 -5.79
CA LEU A 12 -3.57 3.69 -7.24
C LEU A 12 -2.60 4.79 -7.65
N LEU A 13 -2.70 5.98 -7.04
CA LEU A 13 -1.77 7.08 -7.29
C LEU A 13 -0.35 6.76 -6.79
N GLY A 14 -0.23 6.30 -5.53
CA GLY A 14 1.06 6.04 -4.90
C GLY A 14 1.79 4.84 -5.50
N ASP A 15 1.07 3.74 -5.75
CA ASP A 15 1.67 2.47 -6.14
C ASP A 15 1.86 2.32 -7.65
N TRP A 16 0.99 2.92 -8.46
CA TRP A 16 1.08 2.82 -9.93
C TRP A 16 1.52 4.11 -10.60
N VAL A 17 0.85 5.24 -10.31
CA VAL A 17 1.14 6.50 -11.04
C VAL A 17 2.49 7.09 -10.65
N LEU A 18 2.84 7.03 -9.37
CA LEU A 18 4.05 7.64 -8.82
C LEU A 18 5.20 6.66 -8.62
N GLN A 19 4.97 5.36 -8.86
CA GLN A 19 6.04 4.37 -8.93
C GLN A 19 6.71 4.42 -10.30
N ASN A 20 8.00 4.76 -10.31
CA ASN A 20 8.80 4.73 -11.54
C ASN A 20 9.45 3.36 -11.77
N ASP A 21 10.05 3.20 -12.96
CA ASP A 21 10.68 1.95 -13.41
C ASP A 21 11.80 1.48 -12.45
N TRP A 22 12.63 2.39 -11.94
CA TRP A 22 13.68 2.04 -10.98
C TRP A 22 13.09 1.46 -9.68
N MET A 23 12.03 2.06 -9.14
CA MET A 23 11.35 1.53 -7.95
C MET A 23 10.79 0.13 -8.24
N ALA A 24 10.05 -0.02 -9.33
CA ALA A 24 9.41 -1.29 -9.69
C ALA A 24 10.41 -2.43 -9.86
N GLN A 25 11.54 -2.19 -10.55
CA GLN A 25 12.55 -3.22 -10.80
C GLN A 25 13.39 -3.56 -9.56
N ASN A 26 13.53 -2.64 -8.60
CA ASN A 26 14.49 -2.79 -7.51
C ASN A 26 13.86 -2.97 -6.12
N LYS A 27 12.57 -2.68 -5.92
CA LYS A 27 11.93 -2.76 -4.60
C LYS A 27 12.01 -4.14 -3.97
N GLN A 28 12.10 -5.19 -4.79
CA GLN A 28 12.18 -6.58 -4.37
C GLN A 28 13.62 -7.11 -4.19
N ASN A 29 14.65 -6.27 -4.38
CA ASN A 29 16.06 -6.67 -4.27
C ASN A 29 16.55 -6.68 -2.82
N GLY A 30 15.91 -7.52 -2.00
CA GLY A 30 16.20 -7.69 -0.58
C GLY A 30 15.40 -6.76 0.34
N LEU A 31 15.36 -7.10 1.63
CA LEU A 31 14.49 -6.43 2.62
C LEU A 31 14.88 -4.99 2.92
N PHE A 32 16.13 -4.60 2.69
CA PHE A 32 16.65 -3.28 3.05
C PHE A 32 17.39 -2.65 1.87
N ASN A 33 16.63 -2.15 0.92
CA ASN A 33 17.17 -1.44 -0.25
C ASN A 33 16.53 -0.06 -0.40
N ARG A 34 17.19 0.83 -1.16
CA ARG A 34 16.75 2.22 -1.33
C ARG A 34 15.44 2.33 -2.13
N ALA A 35 15.21 1.43 -3.07
CA ALA A 35 14.03 1.47 -3.93
C ALA A 35 12.76 1.23 -3.13
N ILE A 36 12.74 0.20 -2.27
CA ILE A 36 11.58 -0.01 -1.40
C ILE A 36 11.39 1.12 -0.39
N ALA A 37 12.48 1.68 0.15
CA ALA A 37 12.37 2.76 1.12
C ALA A 37 11.72 4.01 0.54
N ILE A 38 12.16 4.42 -0.65
CA ILE A 38 11.61 5.58 -1.33
C ILE A 38 10.17 5.28 -1.79
N HIS A 39 9.92 4.09 -2.33
CA HIS A 39 8.60 3.70 -2.79
C HIS A 39 7.57 3.68 -1.66
N ALA A 40 7.86 2.99 -0.54
CA ALA A 40 6.99 2.96 0.63
C ALA A 40 6.78 4.36 1.23
N ALA A 41 7.80 5.23 1.21
CA ALA A 41 7.66 6.61 1.67
C ALA A 41 6.72 7.43 0.77
N VAL A 42 6.89 7.37 -0.56
CA VAL A 42 6.00 8.03 -1.53
C VAL A 42 4.56 7.53 -1.37
N TYR A 43 4.37 6.21 -1.32
CA TYR A 43 3.06 5.60 -1.10
C TYR A 43 2.40 6.11 0.19
N THR A 44 3.15 6.10 1.30
CA THR A 44 2.67 6.54 2.61
C THR A 44 2.28 8.02 2.61
N ILE A 45 3.08 8.90 1.98
CA ILE A 45 2.78 10.33 1.88
C ILE A 45 1.45 10.55 1.13
N ILE A 46 1.23 9.83 0.03
CA ILE A 46 0.02 9.94 -0.77
C ILE A 46 -1.21 9.41 0.00
N LEU A 47 -1.05 8.32 0.75
CA LEU A 47 -2.14 7.81 1.59
C LEU A 47 -2.48 8.74 2.75
N VAL A 48 -1.48 9.31 3.43
CA VAL A 48 -1.72 10.31 4.49
C VAL A 48 -2.39 11.55 3.92
N PHE A 49 -1.99 12.00 2.73
CA PHE A 49 -2.63 13.13 2.06
C PHE A 49 -4.10 12.85 1.71
N THR A 50 -4.39 11.69 1.10
CA THR A 50 -5.78 11.30 0.76
C THR A 50 -6.63 11.02 1.99
N LEU A 51 -6.04 10.52 3.09
CA LEU A 51 -6.69 10.40 4.39
C LEU A 51 -7.09 11.77 4.95
N GLY A 52 -6.22 12.77 4.81
CA GLY A 52 -6.51 14.14 5.22
C GLY A 52 -7.64 14.76 4.42
N ILE A 53 -7.71 14.48 3.11
CA ILE A 53 -8.85 14.90 2.28
C ILE A 53 -10.14 14.21 2.75
N ALA A 54 -10.09 12.90 3.02
CA ALA A 54 -11.25 12.13 3.45
C ALA A 54 -11.86 12.65 4.76
N HIS A 55 -11.02 13.16 5.67
CA HIS A 55 -11.43 13.67 6.99
C HIS A 55 -11.34 15.20 7.13
N ARG A 56 -11.31 15.95 6.00
CA ARG A 56 -11.13 17.42 6.02
C ARG A 56 -12.18 18.18 6.84
N ASP A 57 -13.39 17.63 6.92
CA ASP A 57 -14.55 18.21 7.62
C ASP A 57 -14.86 17.46 8.94
N ALA A 58 -13.99 16.54 9.37
CA ALA A 58 -14.20 15.75 10.58
C ALA A 58 -13.96 16.57 11.86
N ALA A 59 -14.76 16.32 12.90
CA ALA A 59 -14.65 17.01 14.18
C ALA A 59 -13.34 16.68 14.93
N ALA A 60 -12.74 15.51 14.64
CA ALA A 60 -11.46 15.08 15.19
C ALA A 60 -10.53 14.64 14.07
N ALA A 61 -9.25 14.92 14.24
CA ALA A 61 -8.22 14.47 13.31
C ALA A 61 -8.07 12.93 13.37
N PRO A 62 -7.89 12.25 12.23
CA PRO A 62 -7.58 10.84 12.22
C PRO A 62 -6.19 10.58 12.83
N PRO A 63 -5.90 9.35 13.28
CA PRO A 63 -4.63 9.00 13.92
C PRO A 63 -3.49 8.90 12.89
N TYR A 64 -3.07 10.03 12.31
CA TYR A 64 -2.14 10.10 11.18
C TYR A 64 -0.83 9.35 11.40
N LEU A 65 -0.21 9.46 12.58
CA LEU A 65 1.08 8.82 12.86
C LEU A 65 0.97 7.29 12.92
N ALA A 66 -0.09 6.78 13.58
CA ALA A 66 -0.33 5.34 13.67
C ALA A 66 -0.67 4.77 12.29
N PHE A 67 -1.53 5.47 11.53
CA PHE A 67 -1.88 5.11 10.17
C PHE A 67 -0.64 5.09 9.24
N ALA A 68 0.17 6.16 9.25
CA ALA A 68 1.37 6.26 8.43
C ALA A 68 2.37 5.15 8.76
N GLY A 69 2.60 4.88 10.05
CA GLY A 69 3.48 3.79 10.49
C GLY A 69 2.98 2.43 10.03
N ALA A 70 1.69 2.14 10.20
CA ALA A 70 1.09 0.88 9.80
C ALA A 70 1.19 0.66 8.28
N VAL A 71 0.79 1.66 7.49
CA VAL A 71 0.84 1.62 6.02
C VAL A 71 2.27 1.47 5.52
N PHE A 72 3.22 2.25 6.05
CA PHE A 72 4.61 2.18 5.61
C PHE A 72 5.19 0.78 5.85
N ILE A 73 4.99 0.24 7.06
CA ILE A 73 5.54 -1.07 7.45
C ILE A 73 4.88 -2.18 6.66
N SER A 74 3.56 -2.17 6.50
CA SER A 74 2.85 -3.20 5.73
C SER A 74 3.26 -3.19 4.25
N HIS A 75 3.30 -2.00 3.63
CA HIS A 75 3.67 -1.84 2.22
C HIS A 75 5.09 -2.33 1.99
N TRP A 76 6.01 -1.94 2.88
CA TRP A 76 7.38 -2.42 2.86
C TRP A 76 7.47 -3.95 2.94
N ILE A 77 6.77 -4.58 3.89
CA ILE A 77 6.83 -6.03 4.08
C ILE A 77 6.28 -6.77 2.86
N ILE A 78 5.12 -6.34 2.34
CA ILE A 78 4.48 -6.97 1.17
C ILE A 78 5.43 -6.95 -0.02
N ASP A 79 5.96 -5.77 -0.35
CA ASP A 79 6.78 -5.57 -1.54
C ASP A 79 8.19 -6.15 -1.40
N ALA A 80 8.89 -5.82 -0.31
CA ALA A 80 10.29 -6.23 -0.13
C ALA A 80 10.44 -7.75 -0.01
N SER A 81 9.42 -8.42 0.52
CA SER A 81 9.42 -9.88 0.62
C SER A 81 8.89 -10.56 -0.65
N ASN A 82 8.33 -9.80 -1.59
CA ASN A 82 7.62 -10.31 -2.76
C ASN A 82 6.48 -11.27 -2.34
N LEU A 83 5.65 -10.81 -1.39
CA LEU A 83 4.62 -11.63 -0.76
C LEU A 83 3.59 -12.13 -1.78
N GLY A 84 3.24 -11.33 -2.78
CA GLY A 84 2.33 -11.73 -3.86
C GLY A 84 2.84 -12.96 -4.62
N LEU A 85 4.12 -13.00 -5.03
CA LEU A 85 4.70 -14.17 -5.68
C LEU A 85 4.74 -15.39 -4.74
N ARG A 86 5.07 -15.19 -3.47
CA ARG A 86 5.08 -16.28 -2.48
C ARG A 86 3.69 -16.86 -2.29
N TRP A 87 2.66 -16.01 -2.24
CA TRP A 87 1.27 -16.42 -2.14
C TRP A 87 0.82 -17.18 -3.39
N ASN A 88 1.11 -16.67 -4.59
CA ASN A 88 0.79 -17.35 -5.84
C ASN A 88 1.34 -18.77 -5.85
N ARG A 89 2.61 -18.96 -5.44
CA ARG A 89 3.23 -20.28 -5.35
C ARG A 89 2.60 -21.17 -4.28
N PHE A 90 2.29 -20.60 -3.11
CA PHE A 90 1.68 -21.34 -2.01
C PHE A 90 0.28 -21.86 -2.37
N PHE A 91 -0.53 -21.07 -3.08
CA PHE A 91 -1.85 -21.47 -3.56
C PHE A 91 -1.86 -22.11 -4.96
N ASN A 92 -0.69 -22.33 -5.57
CA ASN A 92 -0.55 -22.84 -6.93
C ASN A 92 -1.39 -22.05 -7.96
N GLN A 93 -1.40 -20.72 -7.84
CA GLN A 93 -2.06 -19.80 -8.77
C GLN A 93 -1.21 -19.63 -10.04
N SER A 94 -1.86 -19.12 -11.09
CA SER A 94 -1.19 -18.83 -12.35
C SER A 94 -0.01 -17.87 -12.17
N GLU A 95 1.11 -18.17 -12.81
CA GLU A 95 2.34 -17.36 -12.79
C GLU A 95 2.31 -16.21 -13.82
N LEU A 96 1.17 -15.97 -14.46
CA LEU A 96 0.96 -14.82 -15.33
C LEU A 96 1.23 -13.51 -14.58
N LEU A 97 1.88 -12.57 -15.25
CA LEU A 97 2.22 -11.26 -14.69
C LEU A 97 1.00 -10.56 -14.07
N PHE A 98 -0.13 -10.57 -14.77
CA PHE A 98 -1.37 -9.98 -14.27
C PHE A 98 -1.83 -10.58 -12.95
N MET A 99 -1.73 -11.92 -12.78
CA MET A 99 -2.13 -12.57 -11.54
C MET A 99 -1.23 -12.17 -10.38
N ARG A 100 0.09 -12.07 -10.62
CA ARG A 100 1.04 -11.59 -9.62
C ARG A 100 0.74 -10.16 -9.18
N ILE A 101 0.47 -9.27 -10.14
CA ILE A 101 0.08 -7.89 -9.84
C ILE A 101 -1.25 -7.87 -9.07
N ALA A 102 -2.28 -8.57 -9.55
CA ALA A 102 -3.59 -8.57 -8.91
C ALA A 102 -3.54 -9.02 -7.44
N VAL A 103 -2.83 -10.12 -7.15
CA VAL A 103 -2.67 -10.62 -5.78
C VAL A 103 -1.91 -9.61 -4.91
N ASP A 104 -0.81 -9.05 -5.41
CA ASP A 104 -0.03 -8.02 -4.72
C ASP A 104 -0.90 -6.80 -4.35
N GLN A 105 -1.67 -6.27 -5.29
CA GLN A 105 -2.55 -5.13 -5.06
C GLN A 105 -3.68 -5.44 -4.08
N ILE A 106 -4.27 -6.64 -4.15
CA ILE A 106 -5.32 -7.05 -3.22
C ILE A 106 -4.77 -7.12 -1.79
N LEU A 107 -3.53 -7.58 -1.58
CA LEU A 107 -2.91 -7.59 -0.25
C LEU A 107 -2.80 -6.17 0.33
N HIS A 108 -2.40 -5.20 -0.49
CA HIS A 108 -2.37 -3.77 -0.09
C HIS A 108 -3.77 -3.24 0.24
N LEU A 109 -4.78 -3.55 -0.59
CA LEU A 109 -6.17 -3.13 -0.33
C LEU A 109 -6.77 -3.76 0.94
N VAL A 110 -6.42 -5.02 1.25
CA VAL A 110 -6.83 -5.68 2.49
C VAL A 110 -6.27 -4.94 3.71
N VAL A 111 -5.01 -4.49 3.66
CA VAL A 111 -4.45 -3.65 4.73
C VAL A 111 -5.26 -2.37 4.89
N LEU A 112 -5.58 -1.67 3.80
CA LEU A 112 -6.36 -0.43 3.87
C LEU A 112 -7.75 -0.66 4.45
N ALA A 113 -8.43 -1.75 4.09
CA ALA A 113 -9.71 -2.11 4.67
C ALA A 113 -9.59 -2.32 6.19
N ILE A 114 -8.60 -3.09 6.64
CA ILE A 114 -8.36 -3.34 8.07
C ILE A 114 -8.10 -2.02 8.82
N LEU A 115 -7.28 -1.12 8.26
CA LEU A 115 -6.96 0.16 8.89
C LEU A 115 -8.17 1.10 8.95
N VAL A 116 -9.01 1.12 7.92
CA VAL A 116 -10.25 1.91 7.93
C VAL A 116 -11.19 1.38 9.02
N GLU A 117 -11.39 0.07 9.12
CA GLU A 117 -12.23 -0.51 10.17
C GLU A 117 -11.66 -0.23 11.57
N TRP A 118 -10.34 -0.35 11.78
CA TRP A 118 -9.69 -0.01 13.04
C TRP A 118 -9.87 1.46 13.45
N MET A 119 -10.00 2.38 12.49
CA MET A 119 -10.22 3.80 12.78
C MET A 119 -11.67 4.13 13.13
N VAL A 120 -12.62 3.31 12.68
CA VAL A 120 -14.07 3.55 12.87
C VAL A 120 -14.61 2.80 14.10
N GLY A 121 -14.00 1.66 14.46
CA GLY A 121 -14.33 0.86 15.65
C GLY A 121 -13.70 1.40 16.92
#